data_AF-A0A2T7Q455-F1
#
_entry.id   AF-A0A2T7Q455-F1
#
_cell.length_a   1.000
_cell.length_b   1.000
_cell.length_c   1.000
_cell.angle_alpha   90.00
_cell.angle_beta   90.00
_cell.angle_gamma   90.00
#
_symmetry.space_group_name_H-M   'P 1'
#
loop_
_entity.id
_entity.type
_entity.pdbx_description
1 polymer ?
#
loop_
_entity_poly.entity_id
_entity_poly.type
_entity_poly.pdbx_seq_one_letter_code
_entity_poly.pdbx_strand_id
1 'polypeptide(L)' 'AFENHRWLDLLRSGKAIEKITAKGVALKAQYGWILPAAFNITQDKFIYPIPARELLINTSLVQNPGY' A
#
# COMPACT_ATOMS: atom_id res chain seq x y z
N ALA A 1 3.10 20.08 -5.13
CA ALA A 1 1.96 19.19 -4.77
C ALA A 1 1.29 18.74 -6.06
N PHE A 2 0.63 17.57 -6.08
CA PHE A 2 0.10 16.94 -7.31
C PHE A 2 1.17 16.45 -8.32
N GLU A 3 2.41 16.25 -7.87
CA GLU A 3 3.54 15.72 -8.66
C GLU A 3 3.94 14.31 -8.22
N ASN A 4 2.97 13.52 -7.73
CA ASN A 4 3.18 12.13 -7.30
C ASN A 4 4.18 11.90 -6.12
N HIS A 5 4.56 12.94 -5.38
CA HIS A 5 5.43 12.77 -4.20
C HIS A 5 4.71 12.21 -2.95
N ARG A 6 3.38 12.42 -2.87
CA ARG A 6 2.62 12.18 -1.64
C ARG A 6 2.75 10.74 -1.12
N TRP A 7 2.79 9.76 -2.01
CA TRP A 7 2.94 8.36 -1.63
C TRP A 7 4.30 8.12 -0.94
N LEU A 8 5.40 8.40 -1.65
CA LEU A 8 6.75 8.18 -1.13
C LEU A 8 7.02 8.99 0.14
N ASP A 9 6.47 10.20 0.24
CA ASP A 9 6.55 11.03 1.45
C ASP A 9 5.92 10.37 2.68
N LEU A 10 4.77 9.71 2.50
CA LEU A 10 4.11 8.98 3.59
C LEU A 10 4.88 7.73 4.01
N LEU A 11 5.52 7.04 3.05
CA LEU A 11 6.32 5.84 3.31
C LEU A 11 7.57 6.21 4.10
N ARG A 12 8.37 7.14 3.59
CA ARG A 12 9.64 7.55 4.21
C ARG A 12 9.46 8.23 5.58
N SER A 13 8.29 8.81 5.83
CA SER A 13 7.96 9.42 7.13
C SER A 13 7.30 8.46 8.13
N GLY A 14 7.00 7.22 7.72
CA GLY A 14 6.29 6.25 8.56
C GLY A 14 4.81 6.59 8.83
N LYS A 15 4.22 7.52 8.06
CA LYS A 15 2.86 8.03 8.29
C LYS A 15 1.79 7.41 7.39
N ALA A 16 2.16 6.48 6.52
CA ALA A 16 1.25 5.89 5.53
C ALA A 16 0.03 5.23 6.18
N ILE A 17 0.22 4.31 7.13
CA ILE A 17 -0.89 3.62 7.80
C ILE A 17 -1.80 4.63 8.51
N GLU A 18 -1.26 5.50 9.35
CA GLU A 18 -2.01 6.52 10.09
C GLU A 18 -2.89 7.39 9.16
N LYS A 19 -2.29 7.97 8.10
CA LYS A 19 -3.00 8.93 7.24
C LYS A 19 -4.01 8.26 6.32
N ILE A 20 -3.70 7.08 5.78
CA ILE A 20 -4.61 6.35 4.89
C ILE A 20 -5.79 5.79 5.69
N THR A 21 -5.55 5.23 6.88
CA THR A 21 -6.61 4.74 7.77
C THR A 21 -7.54 5.88 8.20
N ALA A 22 -7.00 7.02 8.62
CA ALA A 22 -7.82 8.19 9.00
C ALA A 22 -8.69 8.67 7.83
N LYS A 23 -8.14 8.72 6.60
CA LYS A 23 -8.91 9.05 5.40
C LYS A 23 -10.00 8.02 5.11
N GLY A 24 -9.69 6.73 5.26
CA GLY A 24 -10.64 5.64 5.08
C GLY A 24 -11.82 5.71 6.04
N VAL A 25 -11.58 6.01 7.32
CA VAL A 25 -12.64 6.20 8.33
C VAL A 25 -13.58 7.34 7.92
N ALA A 26 -13.01 8.51 7.57
CA ALA A 26 -13.81 9.66 7.15
C ALA A 26 -14.66 9.36 5.90
N LEU A 27 -14.07 8.68 4.91
CA LEU A 27 -14.79 8.34 3.68
C LEU A 27 -15.88 7.29 3.90
N LYS A 28 -15.63 6.26 4.72
CA LYS A 28 -16.64 5.22 5.04
C LYS A 28 -17.83 5.80 5.81
N ALA A 29 -17.59 6.79 6.68
CA ALA A 29 -18.66 7.51 7.38
C ALA A 29 -19.52 8.34 6.41
N GLN A 30 -18.91 8.90 5.37
CA GLN A 30 -19.61 9.72 4.36
C GLN A 30 -20.31 8.87 3.29
N TYR A 31 -19.74 7.71 2.94
CA TYR A 31 -20.14 6.92 1.78
C TYR A 31 -20.37 5.46 2.18
N GLY A 32 -21.63 5.09 2.41
CA GLY A 32 -22.02 3.76 2.89
C GLY A 32 -21.75 2.59 1.92
N TRP A 33 -21.44 2.88 0.65
CA TRP A 33 -21.06 1.85 -0.34
C TRP A 33 -19.57 1.48 -0.31
N ILE A 34 -18.75 2.17 0.48
CA ILE A 34 -17.34 1.82 0.62
C ILE A 34 -17.23 0.54 1.44
N LEU A 35 -16.66 -0.50 0.83
CA LEU A 35 -16.51 -1.81 1.46
C LEU A 35 -15.70 -1.75 2.77
N PRO A 36 -16.02 -2.60 3.77
CA PRO A 36 -15.23 -2.69 5.00
C PRO A 36 -13.74 -2.94 4.77
N ALA A 37 -13.38 -3.73 3.74
CA ALA A 37 -12.00 -4.05 3.38
C ALA A 37 -11.24 -2.91 2.67
N ALA A 38 -11.91 -1.85 2.22
CA ALA A 38 -11.24 -0.71 1.59
C ALA A 38 -10.35 0.04 2.61
N PHE A 39 -9.28 0.68 2.12
CA PHE A 39 -8.28 1.37 2.95
C PHE A 39 -7.57 0.47 3.98
N ASN A 40 -7.63 -0.85 3.82
CA ASN A 40 -6.85 -1.79 4.62
C ASN A 40 -5.40 -1.80 4.13
N ILE A 41 -4.56 -0.97 4.74
CA ILE A 41 -3.15 -0.83 4.42
C ILE A 41 -2.31 -1.52 5.49
N THR A 42 -1.36 -2.35 5.07
CA THR A 42 -0.37 -3.01 5.92
C THR A 42 1.03 -2.67 5.42
N GLN A 43 2.05 -2.93 6.23
CA GLN A 43 3.45 -2.67 5.85
C GLN A 43 3.87 -3.46 4.61
N ASP A 44 3.34 -4.66 4.40
CA ASP A 44 3.59 -5.49 3.21
C ASP A 44 3.12 -4.81 1.90
N LYS A 45 2.20 -3.84 1.98
CA LYS A 45 1.71 -3.08 0.81
C LYS A 45 2.61 -1.90 0.45
N PHE A 46 3.73 -1.67 1.15
CA PHE A 46 4.62 -0.55 0.89
C PHE A 46 5.62 -0.81 -0.24
N ILE A 47 5.84 -2.08 -0.58
CA ILE A 47 6.76 -2.49 -1.63
C ILE A 47 5.99 -3.26 -2.70
N TYR A 48 6.30 -3.00 -3.97
CA TYR A 48 5.65 -3.71 -5.07
C TYR A 48 6.16 -5.15 -5.18
N PRO A 49 5.35 -6.09 -5.71
CA PRO A 49 5.83 -7.44 -5.96
C PRO A 49 6.95 -7.42 -7.00
N ILE A 50 7.92 -8.30 -6.82
CA ILE A 50 8.82 -8.69 -7.90
C ILE A 50 7.98 -9.44 -8.94
N PRO A 51 8.07 -9.10 -10.24
CA PRO A 51 7.32 -9.80 -11.28
C PRO A 51 7.63 -11.31 -11.27
N ALA A 52 6.59 -12.15 -11.36
CA ALA A 52 6.73 -13.61 -11.26
C ALA A 52 7.75 -14.20 -12.24
N ARG A 53 7.86 -13.63 -13.45
CA ARG A 53 8.87 -14.02 -14.44
C ARG A 53 10.30 -13.95 -13.90
N GLU A 54 10.62 -12.92 -13.12
CA GLU A 54 11.98 -12.71 -12.61
C GLU A 54 12.34 -13.74 -11.52
N LEU A 55 11.35 -14.16 -10.71
CA LEU A 55 11.51 -15.25 -9.75
C LEU A 55 11.72 -16.61 -10.44
N LEU A 56 11.07 -16.85 -11.58
CA LEU A 56 11.23 -18.09 -12.35
C LEU A 56 12.59 -18.17 -13.04
N ILE A 57 13.15 -17.04 -13.46
CA ILE A 57 14.46 -16.97 -14.14
C ILE A 57 15.61 -17.06 -13.14
N ASN A 58 15.48 -16.41 -11.99
CA ASN A 58 16.49 -16.41 -10.94
C ASN A 58 15.94 -17.09 -9.68
N THR A 59 16.24 -18.38 -9.51
CA THR A 59 15.78 -19.18 -8.37
C THR A 59 16.37 -18.73 -7.03
N SER A 60 17.41 -17.89 -7.04
CA SER A 60 17.98 -17.30 -5.82
C SER A 60 17.28 -16.00 -5.40
N LEU A 61 16.36 -15.47 -6.22
CA LEU A 61 15.59 -14.27 -5.92
C LEU A 61 14.40 -14.62 -5.02
N VAL A 62 14.25 -13.90 -3.92
CA VAL A 62 13.15 -14.09 -2.97
C VAL A 62 12.14 -12.96 -3.13
N GLN A 63 10.85 -13.30 -3.11
CA GLN A 63 9.75 -12.34 -3.21
C GLN A 63 9.72 -11.38 -2.01
N ASN A 64 9.21 -10.16 -2.25
CA ASN A 64 8.93 -9.19 -1.20
C ASN A 64 7.80 -9.69 -0.27
N PRO A 65 7.86 -9.39 1.04
CA PRO A 65 6.83 -9.83 1.99
C PRO A 65 5.40 -9.48 1.55
N GLY A 66 4.48 -10.43 1.71
CA GLY A 66 3.05 -10.27 1.40
C GLY A 66 2.63 -10.53 -0.06
N TYR A 67 3.51 -11.11 -0.87
CA TYR A 67 3.27 -11.54 -2.25
C TYR A 67 3.71 -12.97 -2.50
#